data_AF-A0A957FIR1-F1
#
_entry.id   AF-A0A957FIR1-F1
#
_cell.length_a   1.000
_cell.length_b   1.000
_cell.length_c   1.000
_cell.angle_alpha   90.00
_cell.angle_beta   90.00
_cell.angle_gamma   90.00
#
_symmetry.space_group_name_H-M   'P 1'
#
loop_
_entity.id
_entity.type
_entity.pdbx_description
1 polymer ?
#
loop_
_entity_poly.entity_id
_entity_poly.type
_entity_poly.pdbx_seq_one_letter_code
_entity_poly.pdbx_strand_id
1 'polypeptide(L)'
;DGGMGDGPSAANIDPVPAPIAHTSQMLGDDYLFWRVTEGGHDFQTAMPSWELALDEQERWDVINYVRALGNGTVTPGQMMGGAQYDPAAEAAQRADMLAQAVAQGVLTQEEADTFDAIHVAMDGWMAANNDTMQGGMGQMQQTILDELVAAGTITQADADVFNDVHDRLLEAGLMQ
;
A
#
# COMPACT_ATOMS: atom_id res chain seq x y z
N ASP A 1 0.52 16.68 7.35
CA ASP A 1 1.23 15.40 7.26
C ASP A 1 1.08 14.84 5.86
N GLY A 2 2.16 14.30 5.26
CA GLY A 2 2.17 13.65 3.95
C GLY A 2 1.44 12.30 3.87
N GLY A 3 0.95 11.78 5.00
CA GLY A 3 0.09 10.59 5.02
C GLY A 3 0.85 9.28 4.89
N MET A 4 2.12 9.26 5.32
CA MET A 4 3.03 8.12 5.19
C MET A 4 3.05 7.21 6.42
N GLY A 5 2.21 7.48 7.43
CA GLY A 5 2.14 6.66 8.64
C GLY A 5 3.34 6.81 9.58
N ASP A 6 4.16 7.84 9.38
CA ASP A 6 5.42 8.14 10.07
C ASP A 6 5.32 9.35 11.01
N GLY A 7 4.09 9.70 11.42
CA GLY A 7 3.85 10.71 12.45
C GLY A 7 4.50 10.34 13.79
N PRO A 8 4.72 11.31 14.70
CA PRO A 8 5.46 11.09 15.96
C PRO A 8 4.84 10.03 16.88
N SER A 9 3.53 9.77 16.75
CA SER A 9 2.83 8.73 17.50
C SER A 9 2.96 7.32 16.89
N ALA A 10 3.44 7.19 15.65
CA ALA A 10 3.52 5.92 14.93
C ALA A 10 4.58 4.97 15.51
N ALA A 11 5.65 5.51 16.09
CA ALA A 11 6.82 4.73 16.52
C ALA A 11 6.55 3.66 17.59
N ASN A 12 5.40 3.71 18.28
CA ASN A 12 5.02 2.76 19.33
C ASN A 12 3.73 2.01 19.02
N ILE A 13 3.28 2.01 17.76
CA ILE A 13 2.06 1.33 17.32
C ILE A 13 2.45 0.09 16.51
N ASP A 14 1.87 -1.06 16.87
CA ASP A 14 2.09 -2.35 16.20
C ASP A 14 0.72 -2.94 15.76
N PRO A 15 0.51 -3.23 14.46
CA PRO A 15 1.41 -2.91 13.34
C PRO A 15 1.49 -1.40 13.09
N VAL A 16 2.61 -0.93 12.52
CA VAL A 16 2.80 0.49 12.21
C VAL A 16 1.70 1.00 11.26
N PRO A 17 1.26 2.26 11.36
CA PRO A 17 0.27 2.82 10.45
C PRO A 17 0.75 2.73 9.00
N ALA A 18 -0.12 2.25 8.11
CA ALA A 18 0.16 2.17 6.68
C ALA A 18 0.31 3.57 6.04
N PRO A 19 1.07 3.71 4.94
CA PRO A 19 1.17 4.96 4.19
C PRO A 19 -0.13 5.21 3.41
N ILE A 20 -1.09 5.85 4.08
CA ILE A 20 -2.46 6.02 3.55
C ILE A 20 -2.50 6.84 2.27
N ALA A 21 -1.53 7.74 2.05
CA ALA A 21 -1.42 8.47 0.79
C ALA A 21 -1.23 7.53 -0.42
N HIS A 22 -0.54 6.41 -0.22
CA HIS A 22 -0.37 5.38 -1.24
C HIS A 22 -1.52 4.35 -1.18
N THR A 23 -1.72 3.71 -0.04
CA THR A 23 -2.66 2.57 0.06
C THR A 23 -4.11 2.97 -0.23
N SER A 24 -4.50 4.22 0.04
CA SER A 24 -5.86 4.67 -0.31
C SER A 24 -6.12 4.63 -1.81
N GLN A 25 -5.10 4.78 -2.66
CA GLN A 25 -5.26 4.75 -4.12
C GLN A 25 -5.56 3.36 -4.63
N MET A 26 -5.14 2.35 -3.87
CA MET A 26 -5.35 0.94 -4.18
C MET A 26 -6.75 0.51 -3.74
N LEU A 27 -7.26 1.07 -2.64
CA LEU A 27 -8.47 0.61 -1.97
C LEU A 27 -9.76 1.23 -2.54
N GLY A 28 -10.88 0.52 -2.42
CA GLY A 28 -12.21 1.07 -2.74
C GLY A 28 -12.72 2.03 -1.67
N ASP A 29 -13.49 3.03 -2.08
CA ASP A 29 -14.04 4.06 -1.18
C ASP A 29 -14.95 3.50 -0.10
N ASP A 30 -15.78 2.49 -0.43
CA ASP A 30 -16.63 1.80 0.55
C ASP A 30 -15.80 1.10 1.65
N TYR A 31 -14.67 0.51 1.26
CA TYR A 31 -13.76 -0.12 2.20
C TYR A 31 -13.06 0.92 3.08
N LEU A 32 -12.61 2.03 2.50
CA LEU A 32 -12.00 3.13 3.25
C LEU A 32 -13.01 3.73 4.25
N PHE A 33 -14.27 3.90 3.84
CA PHE A 33 -15.35 4.38 4.71
C PHE A 33 -15.61 3.43 5.87
N TRP A 34 -15.71 2.13 5.60
CA TRP A 34 -15.83 1.13 6.65
C TRP A 34 -14.62 1.12 7.59
N ARG A 35 -13.39 1.19 7.06
CA ARG A 35 -12.15 1.23 7.87
C ARG A 35 -12.07 2.45 8.78
N VAL A 36 -12.48 3.63 8.31
CA VAL A 36 -12.53 4.83 9.14
C VAL A 36 -13.65 4.72 10.19
N THR A 37 -14.79 4.12 9.83
CA THR A 37 -15.94 3.95 10.73
C THR A 37 -15.63 2.98 11.87
N GLU A 38 -15.20 1.76 11.57
CA GLU A 38 -14.97 0.70 12.57
C GLU A 38 -13.57 0.73 13.19
N GLY A 39 -12.59 1.31 12.49
CA GLY A 39 -11.19 1.27 12.88
C GLY A 39 -10.53 -0.08 12.60
N GLY A 40 -9.59 -0.45 13.47
CA GLY A 40 -8.69 -1.58 13.30
C GLY A 40 -9.05 -2.85 14.06
N HIS A 41 -10.20 -2.87 14.75
CA HIS A 41 -10.57 -3.93 15.69
C HIS A 41 -10.48 -5.34 15.07
N ASP A 42 -11.07 -5.52 13.90
CA ASP A 42 -11.11 -6.83 13.21
C ASP A 42 -9.75 -7.28 12.66
N PHE A 43 -8.80 -6.35 12.56
CA PHE A 43 -7.42 -6.58 12.12
C PHE A 43 -6.42 -6.51 13.28
N GLN A 44 -6.91 -6.44 14.52
CA GLN A 44 -6.09 -6.35 15.73
C GLN A 44 -5.07 -5.20 15.70
N THR A 45 -5.41 -4.07 15.06
CA THR A 45 -4.53 -2.89 15.02
C THR A 45 -4.97 -1.83 16.03
N ALA A 46 -4.08 -0.89 16.34
CA ALA A 46 -4.38 0.22 17.24
C ALA A 46 -5.22 1.35 16.58
N MET A 47 -5.71 1.16 15.36
CA MET A 47 -6.53 2.16 14.68
C MET A 47 -7.87 2.31 15.41
N PRO A 48 -8.20 3.49 15.96
CA PRO A 48 -9.47 3.69 16.63
C PRO A 48 -10.62 3.73 15.63
N SER A 49 -11.82 3.41 16.11
CA SER A 49 -13.05 3.77 15.40
C SER A 49 -13.22 5.29 15.43
N TRP A 50 -13.48 5.89 14.26
CA TRP A 50 -13.69 7.34 14.15
C TRP A 50 -15.17 7.72 14.13
N GLU A 51 -16.09 6.75 14.11
CA GLU A 51 -17.53 7.05 14.06
C GLU A 51 -18.04 7.82 15.28
N LEU A 52 -17.33 7.70 16.42
CA LEU A 52 -17.64 8.41 17.65
C LEU A 52 -17.15 9.86 17.66
N ALA A 53 -16.21 10.19 16.78
CA ALA A 53 -15.53 11.48 16.72
C ALA A 53 -15.89 12.31 15.48
N LEU A 54 -16.19 11.63 14.36
CA LEU A 54 -16.52 12.22 13.07
C LEU A 54 -17.91 11.77 12.64
N ASP A 55 -18.71 12.68 12.13
CA ASP A 55 -19.95 12.32 11.44
C ASP A 55 -19.68 11.67 10.07
N GLU A 56 -20.71 11.15 9.42
CA GLU A 56 -20.57 10.46 8.13
C GLU A 56 -19.98 11.37 7.03
N GLN A 57 -20.37 12.65 6.98
CA GLN A 57 -19.86 13.58 5.98
C GLN A 57 -18.39 13.88 6.25
N GLU A 58 -18.00 14.08 7.50
CA GLU A 58 -16.61 14.29 7.90
C GLU A 58 -15.73 13.07 7.58
N ARG A 59 -16.26 11.84 7.72
CA ARG A 59 -15.54 10.63 7.30
C ARG A 59 -15.34 10.58 5.78
N TRP A 60 -16.34 10.96 4.99
CA TRP A 60 -16.19 11.10 3.53
C TRP A 60 -15.20 12.20 3.14
N ASP A 61 -15.20 13.33 3.86
CA ASP A 61 -14.27 14.42 3.62
C ASP A 61 -12.81 14.02 3.90
N VAL A 62 -12.57 13.21 4.94
CA VAL A 62 -11.25 12.61 5.21
C VAL A 62 -10.82 11.71 4.05
N ILE A 63 -11.69 10.84 3.55
CA ILE A 63 -11.38 9.95 2.42
C ILE A 63 -11.01 10.78 1.18
N ASN A 64 -11.81 11.79 0.86
CA ASN A 64 -11.55 12.70 -0.26
C ASN A 64 -10.21 13.43 -0.11
N TYR A 65 -9.89 13.90 1.10
CA TYR A 65 -8.61 14.55 1.38
C TYR A 65 -7.44 13.58 1.17
N VAL A 66 -7.55 12.35 1.65
CA VAL A 66 -6.50 11.33 1.52
C VAL A 66 -6.31 10.90 0.06
N ARG A 67 -7.41 10.79 -0.71
CA ARG A 67 -7.37 10.57 -2.16
C ARG A 67 -6.61 11.69 -2.86
N ALA A 68 -6.96 12.93 -2.56
CA ALA A 68 -6.30 14.10 -3.12
C ALA A 68 -4.82 14.16 -2.73
N LEU A 69 -4.49 13.74 -1.50
CA LEU A 69 -3.13 13.71 -0.98
C LEU A 69 -2.24 12.74 -1.74
N GLY A 70 -2.71 11.50 -1.96
CA GLY A 70 -2.01 10.50 -2.76
C GLY A 70 -1.85 10.88 -4.23
N ASN A 71 -2.84 11.58 -4.79
CA ASN A 71 -2.78 12.10 -6.15
C ASN A 71 -1.94 13.39 -6.28
N GLY A 72 -1.36 13.89 -5.17
CA GLY A 72 -0.56 15.11 -5.16
C GLY A 72 -1.35 16.38 -5.50
N THR A 73 -2.69 16.34 -5.46
CA THR A 73 -3.56 17.49 -5.80
C THR A 73 -3.80 18.43 -4.62
N VAL A 74 -3.45 17.99 -3.41
CA VAL A 74 -3.38 18.84 -2.22
C VAL A 74 -1.96 18.85 -1.66
N THR A 75 -1.50 20.04 -1.29
CA THR A 75 -0.28 20.17 -0.50
C THR A 75 -0.66 20.01 0.98
N PRO A 76 -0.17 18.97 1.67
CA PRO A 76 -0.50 18.79 3.08
C PRO A 76 0.00 19.99 3.88
N GLY A 77 -0.84 20.51 4.78
CA GLY A 77 -0.41 21.49 5.74
C GLY A 77 0.78 20.93 6.53
N GLN A 78 1.89 21.69 6.60
CA GLN A 78 3.06 21.38 7.43
C GLN A 78 2.69 21.50 8.91
N MET A 79 1.92 20.54 9.39
CA MET A 79 1.63 20.37 10.81
C MET A 79 1.78 18.88 11.12
N MET A 80 2.94 18.56 11.69
CA MET A 80 3.18 17.42 12.57
C MET A 80 3.09 15.99 11.97
N GLY A 81 3.59 15.77 10.75
CA GLY A 81 3.96 14.41 10.31
C GLY A 81 4.39 14.32 8.84
N GLY A 82 5.09 13.23 8.53
CA GLY A 82 5.41 12.64 7.25
C GLY A 82 5.91 13.41 6.04
N ALA A 83 6.89 12.82 5.36
CA ALA A 83 7.30 13.21 4.01
C ALA A 83 6.10 13.11 3.05
N GLN A 84 6.04 13.97 2.03
CA GLN A 84 5.03 13.83 0.97
C GLN A 84 5.26 12.49 0.24
N TYR A 85 4.18 11.88 -0.26
CA TYR A 85 4.31 10.75 -1.19
C TYR A 85 5.20 11.17 -2.38
N ASP A 86 6.30 10.45 -2.55
CA ASP A 86 7.26 10.64 -3.62
C ASP A 86 7.50 9.28 -4.29
N PRO A 87 6.94 9.06 -5.50
CA PRO A 87 7.11 7.81 -6.25
C PRO A 87 8.57 7.43 -6.44
N ALA A 88 9.48 8.41 -6.56
CA ALA A 88 10.90 8.13 -6.73
C ALA A 88 11.54 7.65 -5.42
N ALA A 89 11.08 8.18 -4.29
CA ALA A 89 11.54 7.73 -2.97
C ALA A 89 11.03 6.32 -2.65
N GLU A 90 9.78 5.99 -2.97
CA GLU A 90 9.26 4.63 -2.80
C GLU A 90 9.97 3.61 -3.70
N ALA A 91 10.21 3.97 -4.96
CA ALA A 91 10.99 3.12 -5.87
C ALA A 91 12.41 2.89 -5.35
N ALA A 92 13.06 3.92 -4.78
CA ALA A 92 14.38 3.77 -4.17
C ALA A 92 14.35 2.86 -2.93
N GLN A 93 13.34 3.00 -2.05
CA GLN A 93 13.19 2.14 -0.88
C GLN A 93 12.97 0.67 -1.26
N ARG A 94 12.12 0.41 -2.27
CA ARG A 94 11.91 -0.95 -2.80
C ARG A 94 13.19 -1.53 -3.39
N ALA A 95 13.94 -0.73 -4.16
CA ALA A 95 15.23 -1.15 -4.71
C ALA A 95 16.25 -1.49 -3.60
N ASP A 96 16.32 -0.68 -2.54
CA ASP A 96 17.20 -0.94 -1.39
C ASP A 96 16.80 -2.21 -0.62
N MET A 97 15.50 -2.47 -0.47
CA MET A 97 14.98 -3.70 0.15
C MET A 97 15.36 -4.94 -0.67
N LEU A 98 15.14 -4.90 -1.99
CA LEU A 98 15.51 -5.99 -2.89
C LEU A 98 17.02 -6.24 -2.92
N ALA A 99 17.83 -5.17 -2.95
CA ALA A 99 19.29 -5.27 -2.88
C ALA A 99 19.76 -5.93 -1.58
N GLN A 100 19.11 -5.64 -0.46
CA GLN A 100 19.39 -6.30 0.82
C GLN A 100 19.00 -7.78 0.79
N ALA A 101 17.84 -8.12 0.23
CA ALA A 101 17.40 -9.50 0.09
C ALA A 101 18.35 -10.34 -0.77
N VAL A 102 18.84 -9.78 -1.88
CA VAL A 102 19.87 -10.40 -2.74
C VAL A 102 21.20 -10.54 -1.99
N ALA A 103 21.64 -9.50 -1.28
CA ALA A 103 22.89 -9.54 -0.51
C ALA A 103 22.86 -10.57 0.64
N GLN A 104 21.70 -10.80 1.23
CA GLN A 104 21.48 -11.82 2.26
C GLN A 104 21.29 -13.23 1.69
N GLY A 105 21.20 -13.37 0.36
CA GLY A 105 20.91 -14.64 -0.30
C GLY A 105 19.47 -15.11 -0.13
N VAL A 106 18.59 -14.23 0.35
CA VAL A 106 17.14 -14.49 0.46
C VAL A 106 16.52 -14.57 -0.92
N LEU A 107 17.03 -13.80 -1.90
CA LEU A 107 16.58 -13.77 -3.29
C LEU A 107 17.78 -13.86 -4.26
N THR A 108 17.51 -14.34 -5.47
CA THR A 108 18.40 -14.18 -6.63
C THR A 108 18.14 -12.83 -7.30
N GLN A 109 19.09 -12.36 -8.11
CA GLN A 109 18.89 -11.13 -8.88
C GLN A 109 17.72 -11.25 -9.86
N GLU A 110 17.53 -12.40 -10.48
CA GLU A 110 16.42 -12.65 -11.43
C GLU A 110 15.05 -12.60 -10.72
N GLU A 111 14.94 -13.16 -9.51
CA GLU A 111 13.74 -13.07 -8.68
C GLU A 111 13.44 -11.62 -8.27
N ALA A 112 14.48 -10.86 -7.89
CA ALA A 112 14.34 -9.46 -7.52
C ALA A 112 13.88 -8.59 -8.70
N ASP A 113 14.47 -8.77 -9.88
CA ASP A 113 14.09 -8.05 -11.10
C ASP A 113 12.64 -8.38 -11.52
N THR A 114 12.26 -9.66 -11.41
CA THR A 114 10.88 -10.11 -11.68
C THR A 114 9.90 -9.48 -10.70
N PHE A 115 10.23 -9.46 -9.40
CA PHE A 115 9.39 -8.88 -8.36
C PHE A 115 9.16 -7.36 -8.57
N ASP A 116 10.22 -6.62 -8.93
CA ASP A 116 10.10 -5.17 -9.20
C ASP A 116 9.26 -4.90 -10.47
N ALA A 117 9.49 -5.66 -11.54
CA ALA A 117 8.72 -5.51 -12.78
C ALA A 117 7.21 -5.73 -12.56
N ILE A 118 6.84 -6.70 -11.72
CA ILE A 118 5.44 -6.97 -11.38
C ILE A 118 4.86 -5.83 -10.54
N HIS A 119 5.59 -5.31 -9.55
CA HIS A 119 5.15 -4.12 -8.80
C HIS A 119 4.88 -2.93 -9.71
N VAL A 120 5.77 -2.64 -10.68
CA VAL A 120 5.56 -1.57 -11.66
C VAL A 120 4.32 -1.82 -12.53
N ALA A 121 4.09 -3.07 -12.96
CA ALA A 121 2.92 -3.45 -13.74
C ALA A 121 1.62 -3.29 -12.93
N MET A 122 1.64 -3.68 -11.66
CA MET A 122 0.53 -3.48 -10.73
C MET A 122 0.25 -1.99 -10.53
N ASP A 123 1.26 -1.18 -10.22
CA ASP A 123 1.12 0.28 -10.05
C ASP A 123 0.51 0.94 -11.29
N GLY A 124 0.96 0.54 -12.48
CA GLY A 124 0.40 1.01 -13.75
C GLY A 124 -1.06 0.59 -13.97
N TRP A 125 -1.41 -0.65 -13.63
CA TRP A 125 -2.78 -1.14 -13.71
C TRP A 125 -3.69 -0.40 -12.73
N MET A 126 -3.23 -0.17 -11.51
CA MET A 126 -3.98 0.54 -10.47
C MET A 126 -4.23 2.00 -10.86
N ALA A 127 -3.22 2.69 -11.40
CA ALA A 127 -3.39 4.06 -11.90
C ALA A 127 -4.42 4.14 -13.05
N ALA A 128 -4.53 3.09 -13.87
CA ALA A 128 -5.49 3.03 -14.97
C ALA A 128 -6.90 2.60 -14.55
N ASN A 129 -7.07 1.89 -13.42
CA ASN A 129 -8.32 1.22 -13.01
C ASN A 129 -8.80 1.62 -11.61
N ASN A 130 -8.37 2.79 -11.10
CA ASN A 130 -8.68 3.32 -9.77
C ASN A 130 -10.18 3.25 -9.39
N ASP A 131 -11.08 3.53 -10.35
CA ASP A 131 -12.53 3.59 -10.10
C ASP A 131 -13.21 2.21 -9.92
N THR A 132 -12.54 1.12 -10.28
CA THR A 132 -13.11 -0.24 -10.30
C THR A 132 -12.72 -1.12 -9.11
N MET A 133 -11.93 -0.59 -8.17
CA MET A 133 -11.38 -1.35 -7.05
C MET A 133 -12.42 -1.51 -5.92
N GLN A 134 -12.81 -2.75 -5.60
CA GLN A 134 -13.60 -3.09 -4.41
C GLN A 134 -12.96 -4.30 -3.71
N GLY A 135 -12.75 -4.24 -2.38
CA GLY A 135 -12.25 -5.36 -1.57
C GLY A 135 -11.03 -5.03 -0.68
N GLY A 136 -10.58 -6.01 0.11
CA GLY A 136 -9.42 -5.88 1.01
C GLY A 136 -8.08 -6.18 0.34
N MET A 137 -6.98 -5.59 0.84
CA MET A 137 -5.61 -5.63 0.25
C MET A 137 -5.14 -7.02 -0.22
N GLY A 138 -5.34 -8.07 0.60
CA GLY A 138 -4.87 -9.42 0.24
C GLY A 138 -5.63 -10.07 -0.92
N GLN A 139 -6.93 -9.77 -1.06
CA GLN A 139 -7.73 -10.24 -2.21
C GLN A 139 -7.45 -9.40 -3.46
N MET A 140 -7.11 -8.13 -3.25
CA MET A 140 -6.80 -7.18 -4.31
C MET A 140 -5.49 -7.52 -5.02
N GLN A 141 -4.43 -7.85 -4.29
CA GLN A 141 -3.17 -8.28 -4.90
C GLN A 141 -3.37 -9.46 -5.85
N GLN A 142 -4.05 -10.51 -5.40
CA GLN A 142 -4.37 -11.68 -6.23
C GLN A 142 -5.22 -11.31 -7.44
N THR A 143 -6.24 -10.47 -7.25
CA THR A 143 -7.10 -10.02 -8.36
C THR A 143 -6.30 -9.26 -9.41
N ILE A 144 -5.38 -8.36 -9.01
CA ILE A 144 -4.55 -7.61 -9.94
C ILE A 144 -3.60 -8.55 -10.69
N LEU A 145 -2.98 -9.51 -10.00
CA LEU A 145 -2.10 -10.49 -10.66
C LEU A 145 -2.87 -11.31 -11.70
N ASP A 146 -4.07 -11.79 -11.37
CA ASP A 146 -4.94 -12.51 -12.31
C ASP A 146 -5.29 -11.66 -13.54
N GLU A 147 -5.62 -10.38 -13.35
CA GLU A 147 -5.90 -9.44 -14.43
C GLU A 147 -4.67 -9.15 -15.30
N LEU A 148 -3.48 -9.03 -14.69
CA LEU A 148 -2.22 -8.83 -15.42
C LEU A 148 -1.83 -10.07 -16.23
N VAL A 149 -2.08 -11.27 -15.71
CA VAL A 149 -1.91 -12.54 -16.43
C VAL A 149 -2.91 -12.63 -17.60
N ALA A 150 -4.18 -12.30 -17.35
CA ALA A 150 -5.21 -12.29 -18.39
C ALA A 150 -4.92 -11.29 -19.51
N ALA A 151 -4.35 -10.13 -19.16
CA ALA A 151 -3.88 -9.12 -20.11
C ALA A 151 -2.59 -9.53 -20.85
N GLY A 152 -1.93 -10.62 -20.45
CA GLY A 152 -0.65 -11.06 -21.00
C GLY A 152 0.52 -10.11 -20.70
N THR A 153 0.37 -9.28 -19.67
CA THR A 153 1.42 -8.35 -19.21
C THR A 153 2.49 -9.10 -18.41
N ILE A 154 2.08 -10.13 -17.66
CA ILE A 154 2.94 -11.06 -16.94
C ILE A 154 2.51 -12.50 -17.27
N THR A 155 3.36 -13.48 -17.01
CA THR A 155 3.00 -14.90 -17.10
C THR A 155 2.52 -15.45 -15.76
N GLN A 156 1.84 -16.61 -15.78
CA GLN A 156 1.49 -17.31 -14.53
C GLN A 156 2.73 -17.66 -13.70
N ALA A 157 3.84 -18.02 -14.36
CA ALA A 157 5.09 -18.32 -13.68
C ALA A 157 5.65 -17.08 -12.96
N ASP A 158 5.51 -15.89 -13.56
CA ASP A 158 5.93 -14.63 -12.93
C ASP A 158 5.07 -14.31 -11.70
N ALA A 159 3.75 -14.54 -11.78
CA ALA A 159 2.84 -14.37 -10.64
C ALA A 159 3.14 -15.36 -9.50
N ASP A 160 3.49 -16.61 -9.83
CA ASP A 160 3.89 -17.60 -8.83
C ASP A 160 5.21 -17.22 -8.14
N VAL A 161 6.21 -16.74 -8.92
CA VAL A 161 7.47 -16.21 -8.39
C VAL A 161 7.21 -15.00 -7.49
N PHE A 162 6.31 -14.09 -7.88
CA PHE A 162 5.97 -12.93 -7.06
C PHE A 162 5.47 -13.31 -5.67
N ASN A 163 4.56 -14.28 -5.59
CA ASN A 163 4.00 -14.73 -4.32
C ASN A 163 5.06 -15.44 -3.45
N ASP A 164 5.91 -16.29 -4.04
CA ASP A 164 7.02 -16.95 -3.31
C ASP A 164 8.02 -15.93 -2.75
N VAL A 165 8.40 -14.95 -3.57
CA VAL A 165 9.31 -13.87 -3.17
C VAL A 165 8.69 -13.03 -2.05
N HIS A 166 7.40 -12.70 -2.15
CA HIS A 166 6.67 -11.96 -1.13
C HIS A 166 6.74 -12.70 0.22
N ASP A 167 6.42 -13.99 0.24
CA ASP A 167 6.44 -14.82 1.46
C ASP A 167 7.85 -14.89 2.07
N ARG A 168 8.89 -15.05 1.25
CA ARG A 168 10.30 -15.08 1.69
C ARG A 168 10.75 -13.75 2.28
N LEU A 169 10.29 -12.63 1.73
CA LEU A 169 10.59 -11.30 2.23
C LEU A 169 9.91 -11.02 3.58
N LEU A 170 8.67 -11.49 3.76
CA LEU A 170 7.97 -11.44 5.05
C LEU A 170 8.68 -12.30 6.11
N GLU A 171 9.06 -13.54 5.77
CA GLU A 171 9.77 -14.43 6.70
C GLU A 171 11.16 -13.87 7.08
N ALA A 172 11.83 -13.20 6.14
CA ALA A 172 13.11 -12.53 6.39
C ALA A 172 12.97 -11.21 7.18
N GLY A 173 11.75 -10.72 7.43
CA GLY A 173 11.49 -9.44 8.09
C GLY A 173 11.94 -8.22 7.28
N LEU A 174 12.12 -8.40 5.96
CA LEU A 174 12.48 -7.34 5.01
C LEU A 174 11.24 -6.63 4.43
N MET A 175 10.06 -7.21 4.67
CA MET A 175 8.74 -6.70 4.30
C MET A 175 7.81 -6.88 5.50
N GLN A 176 6.84 -5.98 5.69
CA GLN A 176 5.85 -6.01 6.77
C GLN A 176 4.44 -5.92 6.20
#